data_AF-A0A1V5D8A6-F1
#
_entry.id   AF-A0A1V5D8A6-F1
#
_cell.length_a   1.000
_cell.length_b   1.000
_cell.length_c   1.000
_cell.angle_alpha   90.00
_cell.angle_beta   90.00
_cell.angle_gamma   90.00
#
_symmetry.space_group_name_H-M   'P 1'
#
loop_
_entity.id
_entity.type
_entity.pdbx_description
1 polymer ?
#
loop_
_entity_poly.entity_id
_entity_poly.type
_entity_poly.pdbx_seq_one_letter_code
_entity_poly.pdbx_strand_id
1 'polypeptide(L)'
;MNALRATLRVPLLLDRFIDPGDDDQKRFVQFLRSGFFRSELQAGCQLIWVFVHNLGKIAGNRDDYDEQGRSWIDEWLLGHIMHKTLQELGFNPDDISQGILAVKIFTGHQHWYGGGQSDDLQSGGICRGAYQALETFLNDSEVQRFLQINRYMDILWFSKEAFELLLTWMAFTAMVNISVDAARTEDEQHVSLTACCKVLSELYEASNNSGYQVEKLVEIVRQDDTAKPREK
;
A
#
# COMPACT_ATOMS: atom_id res chain seq x y z
N MET A 1 -8.89 13.61 12.50
CA MET A 1 -10.05 13.36 11.58
C MET A 1 -10.33 11.86 11.59
N ASN A 2 -11.57 11.37 11.59
CA ASN A 2 -11.84 9.91 11.66
C ASN A 2 -11.42 9.21 10.34
N ALA A 3 -10.76 8.05 10.40
CA ALA A 3 -10.33 7.26 9.23
C ALA A 3 -11.45 6.93 8.23
N LEU A 4 -12.67 6.71 8.73
CA LEU A 4 -13.87 6.57 7.91
C LEU A 4 -14.15 7.82 7.06
N ARG A 5 -14.01 9.01 7.65
CA ARG A 5 -14.21 10.28 6.93
C ARG A 5 -13.12 10.53 5.90
N ALA A 6 -11.88 10.12 6.19
CA ALA A 6 -10.78 10.19 5.24
C ALA A 6 -11.01 9.24 4.05
N THR A 7 -11.47 8.02 4.31
CA THR A 7 -11.81 7.02 3.28
C THR A 7 -12.85 7.56 2.28
N LEU A 8 -13.91 8.20 2.78
CA LEU A 8 -14.94 8.83 1.93
C LEU A 8 -14.42 10.04 1.11
N ARG A 9 -13.27 10.60 1.49
CA ARG A 9 -12.62 11.73 0.82
C ARG A 9 -11.45 11.31 -0.07
N VAL A 10 -11.06 10.04 -0.12
CA VAL A 10 -9.97 9.54 -0.97
C VAL A 10 -10.07 10.04 -2.41
N PRO A 11 -11.24 10.02 -3.09
CA PRO A 11 -11.35 10.56 -4.44
C PRO A 11 -10.99 12.05 -4.55
N LEU A 12 -11.24 12.85 -3.50
CA LEU A 12 -10.91 14.27 -3.42
C LEU A 12 -9.43 14.50 -3.03
N LEU A 13 -8.80 13.54 -2.37
CA LEU A 13 -7.39 13.58 -1.99
C LEU A 13 -6.47 13.26 -3.18
N LEU A 14 -6.97 12.56 -4.20
CA LEU A 14 -6.22 12.29 -5.44
C LEU A 14 -5.78 13.57 -6.17
N ASP A 15 -6.51 14.68 -6.04
CA ASP A 15 -6.11 15.95 -6.63
C ASP A 15 -4.91 16.59 -5.88
N ARG A 16 -4.67 16.20 -4.62
CA ARG A 16 -3.52 16.62 -3.81
C ARG A 16 -2.29 15.74 -4.02
N PHE A 17 -2.42 14.66 -4.81
CA PHE A 17 -1.35 13.70 -5.11
C PHE A 17 -0.47 14.12 -6.29
N ILE A 18 -0.80 15.22 -6.98
CA ILE A 18 -0.18 15.58 -8.25
C ILE A 18 0.78 16.74 -8.04
N ASP A 19 2.06 16.52 -8.38
CA ASP A 19 2.93 17.63 -8.78
C ASP A 19 2.67 17.93 -10.27
N PRO A 20 2.25 19.16 -10.66
CA PRO A 20 1.85 19.48 -12.04
C PRO A 20 2.92 19.21 -13.13
N GLY A 21 4.17 18.92 -12.77
CA GLY A 21 5.28 18.69 -13.69
C GLY A 21 5.62 17.23 -14.07
N ASP A 22 5.11 16.21 -13.38
CA ASP A 22 5.57 14.81 -13.55
C ASP A 22 4.56 13.95 -14.34
N ASP A 23 4.92 13.54 -15.55
CA ASP A 23 4.05 12.77 -16.44
C ASP A 23 3.82 11.32 -15.97
N ASP A 24 4.78 10.73 -15.25
CA ASP A 24 4.66 9.38 -14.70
C ASP A 24 3.67 9.38 -13.52
N GLN A 25 3.73 10.41 -12.67
CA GLN A 25 2.74 10.63 -11.62
C GLN A 25 1.33 10.84 -12.18
N LYS A 26 1.19 11.60 -13.28
CA LYS A 26 -0.13 11.79 -13.93
C LYS A 26 -0.71 10.46 -14.42
N ARG A 27 0.09 9.62 -15.06
CA ARG A 27 -0.33 8.28 -15.50
C ARG A 27 -0.75 7.41 -14.32
N PHE A 28 0.04 7.41 -13.26
CA PHE A 28 -0.27 6.65 -12.05
C PHE A 28 -1.55 7.14 -11.38
N VAL A 29 -1.76 8.46 -11.25
CA VAL A 29 -2.99 9.02 -10.69
C VAL A 29 -4.21 8.72 -11.57
N GLN A 30 -4.07 8.73 -12.90
CA GLN A 30 -5.14 8.30 -13.81
C GLN A 30 -5.47 6.81 -13.61
N PHE A 31 -4.45 5.97 -13.46
CA PHE A 31 -4.61 4.57 -13.09
C PHE A 31 -5.35 4.43 -11.76
N LEU A 32 -4.95 5.16 -10.72
CA LEU A 32 -5.59 5.16 -9.40
C LEU A 32 -7.07 5.57 -9.47
N ARG A 33 -7.43 6.61 -10.25
CA ARG A 33 -8.83 7.02 -10.44
C ARG A 33 -9.69 5.89 -11.01
N SER A 34 -9.11 5.05 -11.86
CA SER A 34 -9.78 3.86 -12.39
C SER A 34 -9.74 2.66 -11.44
N GLY A 35 -8.83 2.67 -10.45
CA GLY A 35 -8.51 1.57 -9.54
C GLY A 35 -9.28 1.62 -8.22
N PHE A 36 -9.48 2.82 -7.67
CA PHE A 36 -10.21 3.00 -6.42
C PHE A 36 -11.67 2.59 -6.56
N PHE A 37 -12.14 1.73 -5.65
CA PHE A 37 -13.51 1.20 -5.62
C PHE A 37 -13.91 0.46 -6.92
N ARG A 38 -12.97 -0.24 -7.58
CA ARG A 38 -13.26 -1.03 -8.81
C ARG A 38 -14.36 -2.06 -8.62
N SER A 39 -14.55 -2.57 -7.41
CA SER A 39 -15.62 -3.52 -7.09
C SER A 39 -16.20 -3.28 -5.69
N GLU A 40 -17.43 -3.73 -5.48
CA GLU A 40 -18.09 -3.73 -4.17
C GLU A 40 -17.28 -4.50 -3.13
N LEU A 41 -16.63 -5.60 -3.52
CA LEU A 41 -15.76 -6.37 -2.65
C LEU A 41 -14.56 -5.55 -2.17
N GLN A 42 -13.88 -4.84 -3.08
CA GLN A 42 -12.75 -3.98 -2.70
C GLN A 42 -13.19 -2.86 -1.77
N ALA A 43 -14.33 -2.22 -2.04
CA ALA A 43 -14.91 -1.22 -1.15
C ALA A 43 -15.21 -1.80 0.24
N GLY A 44 -15.77 -3.02 0.29
CA GLY A 44 -16.00 -3.76 1.53
C GLY A 44 -14.71 -4.05 2.29
N CYS A 45 -13.66 -4.51 1.59
CA CYS A 45 -12.36 -4.77 2.21
C CYS A 45 -11.69 -3.49 2.72
N GLN A 46 -11.81 -2.36 2.01
CA GLN A 46 -11.30 -1.06 2.45
C GLN A 46 -12.01 -0.61 3.73
N LEU A 47 -13.32 -0.79 3.79
CA LEU A 47 -14.11 -0.49 4.98
C LEU A 47 -13.72 -1.41 6.15
N ILE A 48 -13.53 -2.71 5.92
CA ILE A 48 -13.05 -3.65 6.93
C ILE A 48 -11.69 -3.19 7.47
N TRP A 49 -10.74 -2.85 6.60
CA TRP A 49 -9.42 -2.35 6.99
C TRP A 49 -9.51 -1.10 7.88
N VAL A 50 -10.40 -0.15 7.57
CA VAL A 50 -10.64 1.04 8.42
C VAL A 50 -11.01 0.68 9.86
N PHE A 51 -11.66 -0.46 10.10
CA PHE A 51 -12.00 -0.92 11.45
C PHE A 51 -10.89 -1.71 12.13
N VAL A 52 -10.02 -2.39 11.39
CA VAL A 52 -8.99 -3.29 11.99
C VAL A 52 -7.59 -2.71 12.05
N HIS A 53 -7.22 -1.75 11.19
CA HIS A 53 -5.83 -1.29 11.06
C HIS A 53 -5.22 -0.68 12.34
N ASN A 54 -6.06 -0.11 13.21
CA ASN A 54 -5.61 0.48 14.49
C ASN A 54 -5.66 -0.50 15.67
N LEU A 55 -6.08 -1.75 15.48
CA LEU A 55 -6.23 -2.69 16.60
C LEU A 55 -4.92 -2.89 17.35
N GLY A 56 -3.79 -3.04 16.66
CA GLY A 56 -2.48 -3.21 17.31
C GLY A 56 -2.09 -2.07 18.26
N LYS A 57 -2.63 -0.86 18.08
CA LYS A 57 -2.38 0.27 18.98
C LYS A 57 -2.94 0.05 20.39
N ILE A 58 -3.90 -0.87 20.56
CA ILE A 58 -4.48 -1.23 21.86
C ILE A 58 -3.43 -1.92 22.75
N ALA A 59 -2.47 -2.64 22.17
CA ALA A 59 -1.42 -3.34 22.93
C ALA A 59 -0.47 -2.39 23.67
N GLY A 60 -0.45 -1.09 23.31
CA GLY A 60 0.38 -0.08 23.96
C GLY A 60 1.88 -0.16 23.67
N ASN A 61 2.34 -1.20 22.97
CA ASN A 61 3.71 -1.31 22.48
C ASN A 61 3.88 -0.48 21.20
N ARG A 62 4.77 0.51 21.22
CA ARG A 62 4.86 1.54 20.16
C ARG A 62 5.57 1.08 18.89
N ASP A 63 6.42 0.06 18.99
CA ASP A 63 7.38 -0.22 17.93
C ASP A 63 6.90 -1.26 16.91
N ASP A 64 5.78 -1.95 17.16
CA ASP A 64 5.34 -3.09 16.32
C ASP A 64 3.81 -3.22 16.15
N TYR A 65 3.08 -2.11 16.23
CA TYR A 65 1.61 -2.18 16.19
C TYR A 65 1.04 -2.60 14.82
N ASP A 66 1.80 -2.45 13.74
CA ASP A 66 1.39 -2.87 12.38
C ASP A 66 1.34 -4.40 12.31
N GLU A 67 2.45 -5.08 12.62
CA GLU A 67 2.51 -6.55 12.67
C GLU A 67 1.66 -7.12 13.81
N GLN A 68 1.58 -6.44 14.96
CA GLN A 68 0.66 -6.85 16.02
C GLN A 68 -0.80 -6.83 15.56
N GLY A 69 -1.21 -5.76 14.85
CA GLY A 69 -2.56 -5.64 14.29
C GLY A 69 -2.84 -6.73 13.26
N ARG A 70 -1.86 -7.04 12.40
CA ARG A 70 -1.95 -8.12 11.42
C ARG A 70 -2.06 -9.50 12.10
N SER A 71 -1.26 -9.77 13.11
CA SER A 71 -1.30 -11.03 13.88
C SER A 71 -2.66 -11.23 14.55
N TRP A 72 -3.23 -10.17 15.12
CA TRP A 72 -4.56 -10.22 15.73
C TRP A 72 -5.69 -10.54 14.76
N ILE A 73 -5.55 -10.25 13.46
CA ILE A 73 -6.53 -10.70 12.47
C ILE A 73 -6.66 -12.23 12.47
N ASP A 74 -5.55 -12.94 12.64
CA ASP A 74 -5.53 -14.40 12.71
C ASP A 74 -5.82 -14.89 14.14
N GLU A 75 -5.15 -14.35 15.16
CA GLU A 75 -5.27 -14.78 16.57
C GLU A 75 -6.69 -14.64 17.11
N TRP A 76 -7.37 -13.55 16.77
CA TRP A 76 -8.75 -13.30 17.21
C TRP A 76 -9.78 -13.82 16.21
N LEU A 77 -9.34 -14.58 15.20
CA LEU A 77 -10.18 -15.16 14.15
C LEU A 77 -11.01 -14.10 13.41
N LEU A 78 -10.51 -12.86 13.32
CA LEU A 78 -11.19 -11.79 12.58
C LEU A 78 -11.24 -12.14 11.09
N GLY A 79 -10.24 -12.83 10.56
CA GLY A 79 -10.28 -13.36 9.19
C GLY A 79 -11.50 -14.25 8.92
N HIS A 80 -11.90 -15.08 9.91
CA HIS A 80 -13.10 -15.92 9.79
C HIS A 80 -14.39 -15.10 9.81
N ILE A 81 -14.44 -14.06 10.64
CA ILE A 81 -15.58 -13.13 10.69
C ILE A 81 -15.70 -12.38 9.35
N MET A 82 -14.60 -11.83 8.83
CA MET A 82 -14.55 -11.17 7.52
C MET A 82 -15.03 -12.11 6.42
N HIS A 83 -14.56 -13.36 6.42
CA HIS A 83 -14.96 -14.35 5.42
C HIS A 83 -16.47 -14.58 5.44
N LYS A 84 -17.05 -14.84 6.62
CA LYS A 84 -18.50 -15.04 6.76
C LYS A 84 -19.29 -13.80 6.32
N THR A 85 -18.87 -12.61 6.75
CA THR A 85 -19.56 -11.37 6.38
C THR A 85 -19.55 -11.15 4.87
N LEU A 86 -18.40 -11.33 4.21
CA LEU A 86 -18.30 -11.16 2.76
C LEU A 86 -19.06 -12.26 2.00
N GLN A 87 -19.10 -13.48 2.54
CA GLN A 87 -19.88 -14.57 1.97
C GLN A 87 -21.39 -14.29 2.07
N GLU A 88 -21.87 -13.76 3.19
CA GLU A 88 -23.27 -13.35 3.38
C GLU A 88 -23.67 -12.20 2.43
N LEU A 89 -22.70 -11.36 2.03
CA LEU A 89 -22.87 -10.34 1.00
C LEU A 89 -22.86 -10.89 -0.43
N GLY A 90 -22.66 -12.21 -0.60
CA GLY A 90 -22.77 -12.90 -1.90
C GLY A 90 -21.49 -12.96 -2.73
N PHE A 91 -20.33 -12.61 -2.15
CA PHE A 91 -19.05 -12.73 -2.86
C PHE A 91 -18.58 -14.19 -2.92
N ASN A 92 -17.81 -14.53 -3.96
CA ASN A 92 -17.28 -15.89 -4.10
C ASN A 92 -16.08 -16.14 -3.17
N PRO A 93 -15.82 -17.40 -2.77
CA PRO A 93 -14.79 -17.72 -1.77
C PRO A 93 -13.35 -17.35 -2.17
N ASP A 94 -13.02 -17.44 -3.46
CA ASP A 94 -11.67 -17.15 -3.95
C ASP A 94 -11.36 -15.65 -3.87
N ASP A 95 -12.31 -14.82 -4.30
CA ASP A 95 -12.22 -13.37 -4.21
C ASP A 95 -12.21 -12.90 -2.75
N ILE A 96 -13.01 -13.52 -1.89
CA ILE A 96 -13.00 -13.26 -0.43
C ILE A 96 -11.62 -13.54 0.15
N SER A 97 -11.02 -14.68 -0.20
CA SER A 97 -9.70 -15.07 0.30
C SER A 97 -8.61 -14.07 -0.13
N GLN A 98 -8.66 -13.61 -1.38
CA GLN A 98 -7.78 -12.55 -1.87
C GLN A 98 -8.03 -11.21 -1.16
N GLY A 99 -9.28 -10.83 -0.93
CA GLY A 99 -9.65 -9.60 -0.22
C GLY A 99 -9.16 -9.59 1.22
N ILE A 100 -9.30 -10.69 1.95
CA ILE A 100 -8.80 -10.82 3.33
C ILE A 100 -7.27 -10.77 3.36
N LEU A 101 -6.59 -11.44 2.42
CA LEU A 101 -5.13 -11.37 2.29
C LEU A 101 -4.67 -9.92 2.06
N ALA A 102 -5.41 -9.17 1.24
CA ALA A 102 -5.17 -7.75 1.01
C ALA A 102 -5.29 -6.95 2.32
N VAL A 103 -6.39 -7.13 3.08
CA VAL A 103 -6.59 -6.47 4.39
C VAL A 103 -5.42 -6.75 5.35
N LYS A 104 -4.91 -7.98 5.40
CA LYS A 104 -3.75 -8.34 6.22
C LYS A 104 -2.48 -7.61 5.80
N ILE A 105 -2.17 -7.64 4.50
CA ILE A 105 -1.00 -6.96 3.93
C ILE A 105 -1.04 -5.47 4.26
N PHE A 106 -2.19 -4.81 4.06
CA PHE A 106 -2.31 -3.38 4.34
C PHE A 106 -2.30 -3.05 5.81
N THR A 107 -2.57 -4.01 6.70
CA THR A 107 -2.43 -3.82 8.13
C THR A 107 -0.97 -3.92 8.56
N GLY A 108 -0.19 -4.87 8.00
CA GLY A 108 1.25 -5.01 8.28
C GLY A 108 2.12 -3.93 7.63
N HIS A 109 1.68 -3.39 6.49
CA HIS A 109 2.41 -2.37 5.72
C HIS A 109 1.75 -0.98 5.79
N GLN A 110 0.92 -0.70 6.79
CA GLN A 110 0.15 0.57 6.85
C GLN A 110 1.04 1.83 6.94
N HIS A 111 2.31 1.69 7.37
CA HIS A 111 3.32 2.75 7.37
C HIS A 111 4.49 2.48 6.40
N TRP A 112 4.26 1.78 5.28
CA TRP A 112 5.30 1.44 4.30
C TRP A 112 6.13 2.64 3.80
N TYR A 113 5.52 3.83 3.77
CA TYR A 113 6.12 5.07 3.32
C TYR A 113 7.03 5.74 4.37
N GLY A 114 7.01 5.26 5.62
CA GLY A 114 7.88 5.75 6.69
C GLY A 114 9.35 5.32 6.49
N GLY A 115 10.26 6.28 6.67
CA GLY A 115 11.67 5.99 6.97
C GLY A 115 11.74 5.06 8.18
N GLY A 116 12.71 4.14 8.20
CA GLY A 116 12.79 2.97 9.09
C GLY A 116 12.62 3.22 10.61
N GLN A 117 12.54 2.11 11.34
CA GLN A 117 12.27 2.02 12.77
C GLN A 117 13.00 3.10 13.60
N SER A 118 12.19 3.74 14.45
CA SER A 118 12.52 4.26 15.79
C SER A 118 13.33 5.55 16.02
N ASP A 119 13.70 6.39 15.04
CA ASP A 119 14.25 7.74 15.43
C ASP A 119 14.01 8.92 14.47
N ASP A 120 13.33 8.74 13.34
CA ASP A 120 13.13 9.81 12.35
C ASP A 120 11.75 10.48 12.38
N LEU A 121 11.11 10.55 13.56
CA LEU A 121 9.99 11.49 13.76
C LEU A 121 10.42 12.97 13.69
N GLN A 122 11.72 13.25 13.53
CA GLN A 122 12.28 14.58 13.30
C GLN A 122 12.71 14.83 11.84
N SER A 123 12.73 13.81 10.98
CA SER A 123 13.06 13.98 9.56
C SER A 123 11.78 14.32 8.80
N GLY A 124 11.54 15.62 8.63
CA GLY A 124 10.40 16.18 7.92
C GLY A 124 10.22 15.62 6.52
N GLY A 125 9.37 14.59 6.38
CA GLY A 125 8.71 14.26 5.12
C GLY A 125 9.47 13.39 4.12
N ILE A 126 10.56 12.71 4.50
CA ILE A 126 11.28 11.84 3.54
C ILE A 126 10.61 10.46 3.47
N CYS A 127 9.92 10.18 2.36
CA CYS A 127 9.42 8.84 2.08
C CYS A 127 10.55 7.86 1.75
N ARG A 128 10.36 6.60 2.15
CA ARG A 128 11.21 5.47 1.73
C ARG A 128 11.33 5.44 0.20
N GLY A 129 12.53 5.24 -0.34
CA GLY A 129 12.76 5.15 -1.79
C GLY A 129 12.08 3.93 -2.42
N ALA A 130 11.81 3.96 -3.72
CA ALA A 130 11.07 2.90 -4.42
C ALA A 130 11.73 1.51 -4.28
N TYR A 131 13.06 1.45 -4.34
CA TYR A 131 13.80 0.19 -4.14
C TYR A 131 13.56 -0.40 -2.75
N GLN A 132 13.65 0.43 -1.70
CA GLN A 132 13.45 0.00 -0.32
C GLN A 132 12.00 -0.42 -0.07
N ALA A 133 11.02 0.27 -0.64
CA ALA A 133 9.61 -0.10 -0.56
C ALA A 133 9.37 -1.47 -1.22
N LEU A 134 9.87 -1.66 -2.45
CA LEU A 134 9.75 -2.91 -3.17
C LEU A 134 10.43 -4.07 -2.43
N GLU A 135 11.65 -3.86 -1.91
CA GLU A 135 12.38 -4.88 -1.14
C GLU A 135 11.60 -5.30 0.11
N THR A 136 10.96 -4.34 0.79
CA THR A 136 10.11 -4.61 1.96
C THR A 136 8.91 -5.46 1.57
N PHE A 137 8.25 -5.13 0.47
CA PHE A 137 7.11 -5.89 -0.05
C PHE A 137 7.51 -7.30 -0.48
N LEU A 138 8.63 -7.45 -1.20
CA LEU A 138 9.08 -8.76 -1.69
C LEU A 138 9.64 -9.66 -0.58
N ASN A 139 10.12 -9.12 0.54
CA ASN A 139 10.46 -9.94 1.72
C ASN A 139 9.20 -10.44 2.47
N ASP A 140 8.05 -9.82 2.19
CA ASP A 140 6.68 -10.20 2.52
C ASP A 140 6.19 -11.55 1.95
N SER A 141 6.20 -12.67 2.68
CA SER A 141 5.65 -13.94 2.14
C SER A 141 4.15 -13.88 1.76
N GLU A 142 3.33 -13.13 2.50
CA GLU A 142 1.92 -12.93 2.13
C GLU A 142 1.80 -12.02 0.91
N VAL A 143 2.70 -11.04 0.77
CA VAL A 143 2.78 -10.20 -0.43
C VAL A 143 3.21 -11.02 -1.64
N GLN A 144 4.22 -11.89 -1.51
CA GLN A 144 4.62 -12.81 -2.59
C GLN A 144 3.46 -13.70 -3.05
N ARG A 145 2.68 -14.23 -2.09
CA ARG A 145 1.46 -15.01 -2.37
C ARG A 145 0.40 -14.16 -3.07
N PHE A 146 0.19 -12.93 -2.61
CA PHE A 146 -0.78 -12.00 -3.20
C PHE A 146 -0.39 -11.63 -4.65
N LEU A 147 0.90 -11.40 -4.90
CA LEU A 147 1.46 -11.14 -6.22
C LEU A 147 1.47 -12.37 -7.15
N GLN A 148 1.06 -13.53 -6.65
CA GLN A 148 1.00 -14.80 -7.39
C GLN A 148 2.33 -15.14 -8.06
N ILE A 149 3.44 -14.90 -7.32
CA ILE A 149 4.77 -15.12 -7.84
C ILE A 149 4.96 -16.60 -8.17
N ASN A 150 5.30 -16.88 -9.43
CA ASN A 150 5.51 -18.23 -9.92
C ASN A 150 6.84 -18.33 -10.69
N ARG A 151 7.42 -19.53 -10.71
CA ARG A 151 8.66 -19.82 -11.45
C ARG A 151 8.31 -20.56 -12.74
N TYR A 152 8.74 -20.01 -13.86
CA TYR A 152 8.63 -20.65 -15.17
C TYR A 152 9.94 -20.46 -15.94
N MET A 153 10.54 -21.58 -16.38
CA MET A 153 11.84 -21.59 -17.08
C MET A 153 12.93 -20.81 -16.32
N ASP A 154 13.02 -21.05 -15.00
CA ASP A 154 13.95 -20.38 -14.07
C ASP A 154 13.80 -18.86 -13.92
N ILE A 155 12.72 -18.29 -14.46
CA ILE A 155 12.36 -16.87 -14.32
C ILE A 155 11.19 -16.75 -13.34
N LEU A 156 11.27 -15.79 -12.41
CA LEU A 156 10.16 -15.47 -11.51
C LEU A 156 9.25 -14.42 -12.16
N TRP A 157 7.97 -14.78 -12.28
CA TRP A 157 6.93 -13.93 -12.84
C TRP A 157 5.93 -13.54 -11.75
N PHE A 158 5.43 -12.32 -11.78
CA PHE A 158 4.34 -11.85 -10.92
C PHE A 158 3.12 -11.44 -11.74
N SER A 159 1.92 -11.47 -11.15
CA SER A 159 0.71 -11.03 -11.84
C SER A 159 0.68 -9.50 -11.93
N LYS A 160 0.48 -8.99 -13.15
CA LYS A 160 0.25 -7.58 -13.43
C LYS A 160 -0.93 -7.06 -12.59
N GLU A 161 -2.05 -7.74 -12.65
CA GLU A 161 -3.30 -7.34 -12.00
C GLU A 161 -3.14 -7.31 -10.48
N ALA A 162 -2.44 -8.29 -9.91
CA ALA A 162 -2.15 -8.33 -8.49
C ALA A 162 -1.21 -7.20 -8.05
N PHE A 163 -0.19 -6.89 -8.85
CA PHE A 163 0.73 -5.80 -8.57
C PHE A 163 0.05 -4.42 -8.66
N GLU A 164 -0.75 -4.19 -9.70
CA GLU A 164 -1.58 -3.00 -9.84
C GLU A 164 -2.54 -2.82 -8.64
N LEU A 165 -3.15 -3.92 -8.20
CA LEU A 165 -4.00 -3.91 -7.02
C LEU A 165 -3.18 -3.55 -5.77
N LEU A 166 -2.01 -4.17 -5.56
CA LEU A 166 -1.10 -3.85 -4.45
C LEU A 166 -0.79 -2.35 -4.41
N LEU A 167 -0.39 -1.75 -5.53
CA LEU A 167 -0.07 -0.31 -5.59
C LEU A 167 -1.27 0.59 -5.27
N THR A 168 -2.46 0.22 -5.76
CA THR A 168 -3.70 0.96 -5.48
C THR A 168 -3.99 0.98 -3.98
N TRP A 169 -3.79 -0.15 -3.32
CA TRP A 169 -3.98 -0.25 -1.89
C TRP A 169 -2.88 0.44 -1.08
N MET A 170 -1.62 0.37 -1.49
CA MET A 170 -0.55 1.13 -0.84
C MET A 170 -0.80 2.64 -0.93
N ALA A 171 -1.34 3.12 -2.05
CA ALA A 171 -1.81 4.51 -2.17
C ALA A 171 -2.99 4.80 -1.21
N PHE A 172 -3.96 3.87 -1.10
CA PHE A 172 -5.09 3.98 -0.19
C PHE A 172 -4.65 4.19 1.27
N THR A 173 -3.77 3.30 1.74
CA THR A 173 -3.31 3.30 3.14
C THR A 173 -2.58 4.60 3.46
N ALA A 174 -1.67 5.03 2.58
CA ALA A 174 -0.93 6.27 2.72
C ALA A 174 -1.87 7.47 2.77
N MET A 175 -2.86 7.54 1.85
CA MET A 175 -3.86 8.61 1.84
C MET A 175 -4.63 8.70 3.15
N VAL A 176 -5.14 7.57 3.64
CA VAL A 176 -5.94 7.56 4.86
C VAL A 176 -5.08 7.94 6.05
N ASN A 177 -3.94 7.28 6.25
CA ASN A 177 -3.09 7.47 7.42
C ASN A 177 -2.48 8.87 7.49
N ILE A 178 -1.95 9.41 6.38
CA ILE A 178 -1.39 10.77 6.35
C ILE A 178 -2.49 11.81 6.58
N SER A 179 -3.68 11.63 6.00
CA SER A 179 -4.77 12.61 6.14
C SER A 179 -5.37 12.67 7.54
N VAL A 180 -5.33 11.57 8.29
CA VAL A 180 -5.84 11.54 9.68
C VAL A 180 -4.80 11.89 10.72
N ASP A 181 -3.53 11.95 10.33
CA ASP A 181 -2.42 12.30 11.21
C ASP A 181 -2.54 13.76 11.67
N ALA A 182 -2.89 13.93 12.94
CA ALA A 182 -3.06 15.23 13.56
C ALA A 182 -1.72 15.91 13.91
N ALA A 183 -0.59 15.18 13.84
CA ALA A 183 0.73 15.75 14.08
C ALA A 183 1.26 16.53 12.87
N ARG A 184 0.75 16.23 11.67
CA ARG A 184 1.16 16.89 10.42
C ARG A 184 0.27 18.09 10.10
N THR A 185 0.90 19.17 9.65
CA THR A 185 0.25 20.30 9.00
C THR A 185 -0.27 19.92 7.61
N GLU A 186 -1.17 20.72 7.02
CA GLU A 186 -1.69 20.45 5.67
C GLU A 186 -0.56 20.42 4.61
N ASP A 187 0.47 21.25 4.76
CA ASP A 187 1.63 21.28 3.87
C ASP A 187 2.48 20.02 4.02
N GLU A 188 2.77 19.56 5.25
CA GLU A 188 3.49 18.31 5.49
C GLU A 188 2.72 17.08 5.00
N GLN A 189 1.40 17.10 5.11
CA GLN A 189 0.54 16.08 4.52
C GLN A 189 0.68 16.09 3.00
N HIS A 190 0.61 17.26 2.35
CA HIS A 190 0.78 17.36 0.90
C HIS A 190 2.15 16.83 0.45
N VAL A 191 3.25 17.26 1.09
CA VAL A 191 4.61 16.78 0.79
C VAL A 191 4.72 15.26 0.92
N SER A 192 4.18 14.70 2.01
CA SER A 192 4.22 13.25 2.24
C SER A 192 3.42 12.49 1.18
N LEU A 193 2.25 13.00 0.78
CA LEU A 193 1.41 12.39 -0.25
C LEU A 193 2.08 12.44 -1.63
N THR A 194 2.67 13.58 -2.00
CA THR A 194 3.43 13.72 -3.25
C THR A 194 4.62 12.75 -3.29
N ALA A 195 5.34 12.61 -2.18
CA ALA A 195 6.47 11.69 -2.09
C ALA A 195 6.02 10.22 -2.19
N CYS A 196 4.88 9.84 -1.58
CA CYS A 196 4.26 8.53 -1.78
C CYS A 196 3.86 8.29 -3.24
N CYS A 197 3.27 9.30 -3.89
CA CYS A 197 2.87 9.25 -5.30
C CYS A 197 4.06 8.92 -6.19
N LYS A 198 5.18 9.64 -6.00
CA LYS A 198 6.42 9.45 -6.74
C LYS A 198 6.96 8.02 -6.61
N VAL A 199 7.00 7.49 -5.40
CA VAL A 199 7.47 6.12 -5.16
C VAL A 199 6.58 5.10 -5.88
N LEU A 200 5.26 5.24 -5.77
CA LEU A 200 4.34 4.30 -6.39
C LEU A 200 4.28 4.44 -7.92
N SER A 201 4.46 5.65 -8.47
CA SER A 201 4.56 5.85 -9.92
C SER A 201 5.83 5.25 -10.49
N GLU A 202 6.96 5.36 -9.79
CA GLU A 202 8.22 4.69 -10.16
C GLU A 202 8.05 3.17 -10.18
N LEU A 203 7.42 2.59 -9.15
CA LEU A 203 7.13 1.15 -9.12
C LEU A 203 6.16 0.72 -10.24
N TYR A 204 5.16 1.54 -10.53
CA TYR A 204 4.18 1.29 -11.58
C TYR A 204 4.86 1.24 -12.97
N GLU A 205 5.65 2.25 -13.33
CA GLU A 205 6.35 2.28 -14.61
C GLU A 205 7.42 1.18 -14.70
N ALA A 206 8.17 0.93 -13.62
CA ALA A 206 9.13 -0.17 -13.57
C ALA A 206 8.46 -1.53 -13.76
N SER A 207 7.24 -1.73 -13.23
CA SER A 207 6.48 -2.97 -13.43
C SER A 207 6.14 -3.21 -14.91
N ASN A 208 5.72 -2.16 -15.62
CA ASN A 208 5.43 -2.24 -17.05
C ASN A 208 6.70 -2.51 -17.88
N ASN A 209 7.82 -1.88 -17.52
CA ASN A 209 9.09 -2.04 -18.22
C ASN A 209 9.79 -3.38 -17.92
N SER A 210 9.50 -3.99 -16.76
CA SER A 210 10.06 -5.30 -16.38
C SER A 210 9.49 -6.47 -17.18
N GLY A 211 8.38 -6.27 -17.90
CA GLY A 211 7.62 -7.36 -18.50
C GLY A 211 7.06 -8.34 -17.45
N TYR A 212 6.82 -7.84 -16.24
CA TYR A 212 6.31 -8.60 -15.08
C TYR A 212 7.24 -9.72 -14.58
N GLN A 213 8.55 -9.53 -14.74
CA GLN A 213 9.59 -10.40 -14.19
C GLN A 213 10.17 -9.78 -12.92
N VAL A 214 10.25 -10.56 -11.84
CA VAL A 214 10.67 -10.05 -10.52
C VAL A 214 12.10 -9.53 -10.56
N GLU A 215 13.03 -10.27 -11.17
CA GLU A 215 14.44 -9.88 -11.22
C GLU A 215 14.65 -8.58 -12.01
N LYS A 216 13.95 -8.40 -13.15
CA LYS A 216 14.02 -7.18 -13.95
C LYS A 216 13.39 -5.99 -13.23
N LEU A 217 12.27 -6.19 -12.54
CA LEU A 217 11.64 -5.15 -11.74
C LEU A 217 12.62 -4.63 -10.69
N VAL A 218 13.25 -5.53 -9.94
CA VAL A 218 14.24 -5.17 -8.91
C VAL A 218 15.45 -4.44 -9.52
N GLU A 219 15.92 -4.88 -10.69
CA GLU A 219 17.04 -4.23 -11.39
C GLU A 219 16.69 -2.81 -11.83
N ILE A 220 15.56 -2.60 -12.49
CA ILE A 220 15.09 -1.28 -12.96
C ILE A 220 14.98 -0.31 -11.78
N VAL A 221 14.26 -0.71 -10.73
CA VAL A 221 14.02 0.14 -9.56
C VAL A 221 15.33 0.44 -8.82
N ARG A 222 16.27 -0.51 -8.75
CA ARG A 222 17.59 -0.26 -8.16
C ARG A 222 18.41 0.75 -8.96
N GLN A 223 18.39 0.66 -10.29
CA GLN A 223 19.11 1.59 -11.15
C GLN A 223 18.57 3.01 -11.01
N ASP A 224 17.24 3.16 -11.01
CA ASP A 224 16.58 4.47 -10.83
C ASP A 224 16.86 5.10 -9.46
N ASP A 225 16.90 4.29 -8.38
CA ASP A 225 17.25 4.76 -7.03
C ASP A 225 18.72 5.21 -6.93
N THR A 226 19.62 4.58 -7.70
CA THR A 226 21.05 5.00 -7.75
C THR A 226 21.31 6.20 -8.65
N ALA A 227 20.46 6.43 -9.67
CA ALA A 227 20.60 7.54 -10.62
C ALA A 227 20.13 8.89 -10.05
N LYS A 228 19.23 8.86 -9.05
CA LYS A 228 18.77 10.05 -8.32
C LYS A 228 19.63 10.20 -7.05
N PRO A 229 20.60 11.13 -6.98
CA PRO A 229 21.35 11.33 -5.75
C PRO A 229 20.36 11.70 -4.64
N ARG A 230 20.49 11.03 -3.49
CA ARG A 230 19.78 11.42 -2.27
C ARG A 230 20.23 12.84 -1.91
N GLU A 231 19.45 13.84 -2.31
CA GLU A 231 19.64 15.22 -1.84
C GLU A 231 19.53 15.17 -0.31
N LYS A 232 20.65 15.47 0.34
CA LYS A 232 20.79 15.56 1.80
C LYS A 232 20.29 16.90 2.30
#